data_AF-A0A5E4LFQ3-F1
#
_entry.id   AF-A0A5E4LFQ3-F1
#
_cell.length_a   1.000
_cell.length_b   1.000
_cell.length_c   1.000
_cell.angle_alpha   90.00
_cell.angle_beta   90.00
_cell.angle_gamma   90.00
#
_symmetry.space_group_name_H-M   'P 1'
#
loop_
_entity.id
_entity.type
_entity.pdbx_description
1 polymer ?
#
loop_
_entity_poly.entity_id
_entity_poly.type
_entity_poly.pdbx_seq_one_letter_code
_entity_poly.pdbx_strand_id
1 'polypeptide(L)'
;MLSMEIQAIWKLRDSVEKYEAKLATELCPNMAHIAGPELAAKLVAQAGGLKRMATFPSSTIQVLGAEKALFKHLKSGSRPPKHGLIFQHPIIGRSPKKARGKLARALAAKLTIACKADAMSHNFIAEKLKAQFDMQAKRILAAEEKIRPSAQNPQPKPPQ
;
A
#
# COMPACT_ATOMS: atom_id res chain seq x y z
N MET A 1 3.87 35.59 -16.32
CA MET A 1 2.65 34.81 -16.64
C MET A 1 2.81 33.33 -16.31
N LEU A 2 3.78 32.60 -16.86
CA LEU A 2 3.97 31.16 -16.62
C LEU A 2 4.06 30.76 -15.12
N SER A 3 4.77 31.55 -14.31
CA SER A 3 4.90 31.29 -12.86
C SER A 3 3.55 31.33 -12.12
N MET A 4 2.65 32.24 -12.50
CA MET A 4 1.32 32.35 -11.91
C MET A 4 0.43 31.16 -12.29
N GLU A 5 0.50 30.71 -13.55
CA GLU A 5 -0.24 29.54 -14.02
C GLU A 5 0.22 28.26 -13.31
N ILE A 6 1.54 28.08 -13.17
CA ILE A 6 2.10 26.95 -12.42
C ILE A 6 1.59 26.98 -10.97
N GLN A 7 1.65 28.14 -10.30
CA GLN A 7 1.13 28.28 -8.93
C GLN A 7 -0.38 27.98 -8.84
N ALA A 8 -1.17 28.37 -9.83
CA ALA A 8 -2.60 28.07 -9.87
C ALA A 8 -2.85 26.56 -9.98
N ILE A 9 -2.10 25.85 -10.83
CA ILE A 9 -2.19 24.39 -10.98
C ILE A 9 -1.82 23.69 -9.65
N TRP A 10 -0.77 24.15 -8.96
CA TRP A 10 -0.40 23.61 -7.65
C TRP A 10 -1.50 23.78 -6.60
N LYS A 11 -2.11 24.97 -6.53
CA LYS A 11 -3.23 25.24 -5.61
C LYS A 11 -4.44 24.38 -5.92
N LEU A 12 -4.77 24.22 -7.20
CA LEU A 12 -5.88 23.38 -7.63
C LEU A 12 -5.64 21.92 -7.25
N ARG A 13 -4.43 21.41 -7.51
CA ARG A 13 -4.03 20.05 -7.14
C ARG A 13 -4.18 19.80 -5.64
N ASP A 14 -3.65 20.71 -4.81
CA ASP A 14 -3.74 20.60 -3.35
C ASP A 14 -5.20 20.63 -2.86
N SER A 15 -6.05 21.46 -3.48
CA SER A 15 -7.48 21.49 -3.18
C SER A 15 -8.18 20.16 -3.50
N VAL A 16 -7.83 19.53 -4.63
CA VAL A 16 -8.41 18.24 -5.05
C VAL A 16 -7.92 17.12 -4.13
N GLU A 17 -6.63 17.06 -3.83
CA GLU A 17 -6.06 16.05 -2.92
C GLU A 17 -6.72 16.11 -1.52
N LYS A 18 -6.96 17.32 -1.00
CA LYS A 18 -7.69 17.52 0.27
C LYS A 18 -9.13 17.06 0.19
N TYR A 19 -9.81 17.35 -0.91
CA TYR A 19 -11.19 16.94 -1.12
C TYR A 19 -11.31 15.41 -1.20
N GLU A 20 -10.43 14.75 -1.95
CA GLU A 20 -10.37 13.28 -2.03
C GLU A 20 -10.10 12.65 -0.66
N ALA A 21 -9.16 13.21 0.11
CA ALA A 21 -8.84 12.71 1.44
C ALA A 21 -10.03 12.83 2.41
N LYS A 22 -10.77 13.95 2.33
CA LYS A 22 -11.99 14.14 3.11
C LYS A 22 -13.06 13.12 2.73
N LEU A 23 -13.32 12.94 1.44
CA LEU A 23 -14.32 11.99 0.95
C LEU A 23 -13.97 10.55 1.32
N ALA A 24 -12.69 10.17 1.27
CA ALA A 24 -12.23 8.85 1.70
C ALA A 24 -12.45 8.63 3.20
N THR A 25 -12.28 9.65 4.03
CA THR A 25 -12.52 9.55 5.48
C THR A 25 -14.02 9.39 5.78
N GLU A 26 -14.89 10.02 4.98
CA GLU A 26 -16.34 9.91 5.11
C GLU A 26 -16.88 8.56 4.59
N LEU A 27 -16.40 8.10 3.42
CA LEU A 27 -16.94 6.91 2.74
C LEU A 27 -16.27 5.59 3.17
N CYS A 28 -14.97 5.62 3.48
CA CYS A 28 -14.21 4.43 3.87
C CYS A 28 -13.34 4.71 5.12
N PRO A 29 -13.97 4.99 6.27
CA PRO A 29 -13.27 5.34 7.50
C PRO A 29 -12.34 4.23 7.98
N ASN A 30 -12.67 2.95 7.78
CA ASN A 30 -11.81 1.87 8.21
C ASN A 30 -10.54 1.78 7.35
N MET A 31 -10.68 1.87 6.02
CA MET A 31 -9.53 1.86 5.13
C MET A 31 -8.63 3.08 5.32
N ALA A 32 -9.22 4.27 5.44
CA ALA A 32 -8.49 5.52 5.66
C ALA A 32 -7.66 5.47 6.94
N HIS A 33 -8.18 4.87 8.01
CA HIS A 33 -7.45 4.75 9.27
C HIS A 33 -6.25 3.78 9.22
N ILE A 34 -6.35 2.71 8.42
CA ILE A 34 -5.28 1.70 8.28
C ILE A 34 -4.20 2.16 7.30
N ALA A 35 -4.59 2.58 6.09
CA ALA A 35 -3.64 2.88 5.00
C ALA A 35 -3.35 4.38 4.82
N GLY A 36 -4.15 5.26 5.40
CA GLY A 36 -4.16 6.68 5.11
C GLY A 36 -5.22 7.05 4.06
N PRO A 37 -5.81 8.25 4.14
CA PRO A 37 -6.92 8.66 3.28
C PRO A 37 -6.52 8.74 1.80
N GLU A 38 -5.31 9.22 1.48
CA GLU A 38 -4.81 9.31 0.10
C GLU A 38 -4.69 7.93 -0.57
N LEU A 39 -4.14 6.95 0.14
CA LEU A 39 -3.97 5.60 -0.39
C LEU A 39 -5.33 4.90 -0.50
N ALA A 40 -6.23 5.10 0.47
CA ALA A 40 -7.59 4.58 0.41
C ALA A 40 -8.35 5.11 -0.81
N ALA A 41 -8.32 6.43 -1.05
CA ALA A 41 -8.93 7.06 -2.22
C ALA A 41 -8.42 6.46 -3.54
N LYS A 42 -7.09 6.37 -3.69
CA LYS A 42 -6.46 5.79 -4.89
C LYS A 42 -6.85 4.33 -5.12
N LEU A 43 -6.92 3.52 -4.06
CA LEU A 43 -7.32 2.11 -4.17
C LEU A 43 -8.77 1.97 -4.62
N VAL A 44 -9.68 2.77 -4.04
CA VAL A 44 -11.11 2.76 -4.40
C VAL A 44 -11.31 3.25 -5.84
N ALA A 45 -10.61 4.31 -6.24
CA ALA A 45 -10.63 4.83 -7.61
C ALA A 45 -10.17 3.77 -8.62
N GLN A 46 -9.04 3.11 -8.35
CA GLN A 46 -8.50 2.05 -9.21
C GLN A 46 -9.41 0.82 -9.27
N ALA A 47 -10.11 0.50 -8.19
CA ALA A 47 -11.08 -0.59 -8.17
C ALA A 47 -12.39 -0.28 -8.92
N GLY A 48 -12.64 0.99 -9.24
CA GLY A 48 -13.89 1.45 -9.86
C GLY A 48 -15.05 1.56 -8.86
N GLY A 49 -14.75 1.80 -7.58
CA GLY A 49 -15.74 2.05 -6.53
C GLY A 49 -15.66 1.08 -5.34
N LEU A 50 -16.19 1.53 -4.20
CA LEU A 50 -16.07 0.83 -2.91
C LEU A 50 -16.77 -0.53 -2.92
N LYS A 51 -18.00 -0.60 -3.47
CA LYS A 51 -18.77 -1.85 -3.57
C LYS A 51 -18.04 -2.91 -4.40
N ARG A 52 -17.45 -2.49 -5.53
CA ARG A 52 -16.67 -3.39 -6.39
C ARG A 52 -15.40 -3.85 -5.68
N MET A 53 -14.68 -2.94 -5.03
CA MET A 53 -13.49 -3.28 -4.25
C MET A 53 -13.79 -4.29 -3.13
N ALA A 54 -14.94 -4.20 -2.47
CA ALA A 54 -15.33 -5.11 -1.41
C ALA A 54 -15.51 -6.57 -1.88
N THR A 55 -15.76 -6.79 -3.18
CA THR A 55 -15.82 -8.13 -3.78
C THR A 55 -14.44 -8.72 -4.07
N PHE A 56 -13.39 -7.90 -4.10
CA PHE A 56 -12.05 -8.37 -4.46
C PHE A 56 -11.45 -9.25 -3.35
N PRO A 57 -10.71 -10.30 -3.72
CA PRO A 57 -9.90 -11.04 -2.76
C PRO A 57 -8.66 -10.23 -2.37
N SER A 58 -8.06 -10.59 -1.24
CA SER A 58 -6.84 -9.95 -0.72
C SER A 58 -5.66 -9.99 -1.71
N SER A 59 -5.51 -11.08 -2.47
CA SER A 59 -4.47 -11.22 -3.50
C SER A 59 -4.60 -10.18 -4.61
N THR A 60 -5.82 -9.84 -5.02
CA THR A 60 -6.07 -8.79 -6.02
C THR A 60 -5.75 -7.42 -5.45
N ILE A 61 -6.20 -7.12 -4.22
CA ILE A 61 -5.89 -5.84 -3.54
C ILE A 61 -4.37 -5.67 -3.37
N GLN A 62 -3.64 -6.76 -3.11
CA GLN A 62 -2.18 -6.74 -2.98
C GLN A 62 -1.48 -6.21 -4.23
N VAL A 63 -1.95 -6.57 -5.42
CA VAL A 63 -1.33 -6.23 -6.71
C VAL A 63 -2.11 -5.16 -7.50
N LEU A 64 -3.12 -4.55 -6.89
CA LEU A 64 -3.94 -3.52 -7.52
C LEU A 64 -3.07 -2.32 -7.96
N GLY A 65 -3.15 -1.92 -9.23
CA GLY A 65 -2.28 -0.94 -9.88
C GLY A 65 -0.98 -1.51 -10.48
N ALA A 66 -0.71 -2.82 -10.34
CA ALA A 66 0.39 -3.52 -11.00
C ALA A 66 -0.08 -4.49 -12.10
N GLU A 67 -1.27 -4.26 -12.66
CA GLU A 67 -1.94 -5.16 -13.60
C GLU A 67 -1.10 -5.37 -14.85
N LYS A 68 -0.49 -4.32 -15.41
CA LYS A 68 0.39 -4.43 -16.57
C LYS A 68 1.57 -5.40 -16.34
N ALA A 69 2.19 -5.32 -15.16
CA ALA A 69 3.29 -6.20 -14.79
C ALA A 69 2.81 -7.63 -14.53
N LEU A 70 1.62 -7.79 -13.94
CA LEU A 70 0.98 -9.08 -13.73
C LEU A 70 0.63 -9.76 -15.06
N PHE A 71 0.03 -9.04 -16.00
CA PHE A 71 -0.29 -9.56 -17.33
C PHE A 71 0.97 -9.90 -18.13
N LYS A 72 2.04 -9.11 -17.98
CA LYS A 72 3.34 -9.46 -18.57
C LYS A 72 3.88 -10.77 -17.98
N HIS A 73 3.81 -10.97 -16.67
CA HIS A 73 4.17 -12.24 -16.04
C HIS A 73 3.36 -13.42 -16.59
N LEU A 74 2.04 -13.27 -16.69
CA LEU A 74 1.15 -14.32 -17.20
C LEU A 74 1.43 -14.67 -18.68
N LYS A 75 1.80 -13.67 -19.50
CA LYS A 75 2.09 -13.88 -20.93
C LYS A 75 3.50 -14.40 -21.21
N SER A 76 4.50 -13.87 -20.50
CA SER A 76 5.92 -14.06 -20.85
C SER A 76 6.74 -14.76 -19.77
N GLY A 77 6.12 -15.19 -18.65
CA GLY A 77 6.81 -15.83 -17.54
C GLY A 77 7.76 -14.92 -16.73
N SER A 78 7.76 -13.59 -16.96
CA SER A 78 8.62 -12.66 -16.22
C SER A 78 8.31 -12.67 -14.73
N ARG A 79 9.22 -12.31 -13.81
CA ARG A 79 8.95 -12.37 -12.36
C ARG A 79 7.62 -11.69 -11.95
N PRO A 80 6.78 -12.33 -11.11
CA PRO A 80 5.50 -11.76 -10.71
C PRO A 80 5.67 -10.50 -9.84
N PRO A 81 4.76 -9.51 -9.97
CA PRO A 81 4.76 -8.34 -9.11
C PRO A 81 4.39 -8.73 -7.66
N LYS A 82 5.10 -8.16 -6.68
CA LYS A 82 4.88 -8.47 -5.25
C LYS A 82 3.83 -7.55 -4.59
N HIS A 83 3.63 -6.37 -5.14
CA HIS A 83 2.76 -5.34 -4.59
C HIS A 83 2.39 -4.33 -5.68
N GLY A 84 1.21 -3.71 -5.56
CA GLY A 84 0.76 -2.60 -6.39
C GLY A 84 0.81 -1.27 -5.63
N LEU A 85 -0.28 -0.51 -5.68
CA LEU A 85 -0.44 0.80 -5.03
C LEU A 85 -0.15 0.77 -3.53
N ILE A 86 -0.44 -0.34 -2.86
CA ILE A 86 -0.17 -0.54 -1.43
C ILE A 86 1.32 -0.36 -1.05
N PHE A 87 2.24 -0.38 -2.02
CA PHE A 87 3.66 -0.06 -1.80
C PHE A 87 3.88 1.37 -1.27
N GLN A 88 2.97 2.31 -1.58
CA GLN A 88 3.03 3.69 -1.09
C GLN A 88 2.87 3.79 0.43
N HIS A 89 2.35 2.74 1.09
CA HIS A 89 2.23 2.73 2.54
C HIS A 89 3.61 2.87 3.22
N PRO A 90 3.79 3.80 4.19
CA PRO A 90 5.11 4.12 4.75
C PRO A 90 5.88 2.91 5.30
N ILE A 91 5.18 1.99 5.97
CA ILE A 91 5.79 0.77 6.53
C ILE A 91 6.35 -0.11 5.42
N ILE A 92 5.67 -0.23 4.28
CA ILE A 92 6.11 -1.10 3.18
C ILE A 92 7.23 -0.43 2.38
N GLY A 93 7.07 0.85 2.03
CA GLY A 93 8.05 1.60 1.24
C GLY A 93 9.43 1.65 1.91
N ARG A 94 9.46 1.88 3.22
CA ARG A 94 10.69 1.96 4.03
C ARG A 94 11.31 0.60 4.36
N SER A 95 10.58 -0.50 4.15
CA SER A 95 11.03 -1.84 4.53
C SER A 95 12.05 -2.46 3.56
N PRO A 96 12.88 -3.42 4.01
CA PRO A 96 13.80 -4.19 3.16
C PRO A 96 13.08 -4.98 2.06
N LYS A 97 13.73 -5.17 0.90
CA LYS A 97 13.15 -5.84 -0.28
C LYS A 97 12.57 -7.24 0.01
N LYS A 98 13.15 -7.98 0.96
CA LYS A 98 12.70 -9.32 1.38
C LYS A 98 11.40 -9.26 2.20
N ALA A 99 11.28 -8.27 3.10
CA ALA A 99 10.12 -8.04 3.95
C ALA A 99 8.90 -7.49 3.20
N ARG A 100 9.11 -6.68 2.16
CA ARG A 100 8.05 -5.96 1.42
C ARG A 100 6.89 -6.84 0.97
N GLY A 101 7.17 -8.04 0.44
CA GLY A 101 6.12 -8.96 -0.01
C GLY A 101 5.28 -9.52 1.13
N LYS A 102 5.91 -9.84 2.27
CA LYS A 102 5.21 -10.34 3.47
C LYS A 102 4.32 -9.25 4.08
N LEU A 103 4.85 -8.02 4.18
CA LEU A 103 4.11 -6.86 4.67
C LEU A 103 2.96 -6.46 3.74
N ALA A 104 3.18 -6.47 2.43
CA ALA A 104 2.15 -6.20 1.44
C ALA A 104 0.97 -7.16 1.55
N ARG A 105 1.24 -8.46 1.70
CA ARG A 105 0.20 -9.47 1.91
C ARG A 105 -0.57 -9.26 3.21
N ALA A 106 0.15 -8.96 4.31
CA ALA A 106 -0.48 -8.68 5.60
C ALA A 106 -1.38 -7.43 5.54
N LEU A 107 -0.91 -6.35 4.90
CA LEU A 107 -1.68 -5.11 4.74
C LEU A 107 -2.91 -5.35 3.86
N ALA A 108 -2.76 -6.02 2.72
CA ALA A 108 -3.86 -6.31 1.82
C ALA A 108 -4.97 -7.12 2.50
N ALA A 109 -4.61 -8.09 3.35
CA ALA A 109 -5.58 -8.86 4.12
C ALA A 109 -6.40 -7.98 5.07
N LYS A 110 -5.76 -7.05 5.79
CA LYS A 110 -6.45 -6.13 6.70
C LYS A 110 -7.30 -5.11 5.95
N LEU A 111 -6.79 -4.59 4.83
CA LEU A 111 -7.54 -3.69 3.95
C LEU A 111 -8.78 -4.36 3.34
N THR A 112 -8.70 -5.64 3.00
CA THR A 112 -9.86 -6.39 2.48
C THR A 112 -10.98 -6.44 3.52
N ILE A 113 -10.65 -6.72 4.79
CA ILE A 113 -11.62 -6.79 5.88
C ILE A 113 -12.21 -5.39 6.15
N ALA A 114 -11.35 -4.37 6.20
CA ALA A 114 -11.77 -2.98 6.37
C ALA A 114 -12.71 -2.51 5.25
N CYS A 115 -12.36 -2.77 3.99
CA CYS A 115 -13.17 -2.42 2.83
C CYS A 115 -14.55 -3.08 2.87
N LYS A 116 -14.62 -4.35 3.28
CA LYS A 116 -15.90 -5.07 3.42
C LYS A 116 -16.74 -4.49 4.55
N ALA A 117 -16.13 -4.14 5.67
CA ALA A 117 -16.81 -3.47 6.77
C ALA A 117 -17.36 -2.09 6.33
N ASP A 118 -16.55 -1.29 5.64
CA ASP A 118 -16.96 0.02 5.10
C ASP A 118 -18.11 -0.11 4.09
N ALA A 119 -18.11 -1.13 3.23
CA ALA A 119 -19.10 -1.30 2.18
C ALA A 119 -20.41 -1.95 2.63
N MET A 120 -20.38 -2.81 3.66
CA MET A 120 -21.52 -3.66 4.04
C MET A 120 -22.05 -3.39 5.44
N SER A 121 -21.17 -3.27 6.44
CA SER A 121 -21.57 -3.26 7.86
C SER A 121 -21.55 -1.87 8.49
N HIS A 122 -20.79 -0.93 7.93
CA HIS A 122 -20.56 0.43 8.44
C HIS A 122 -20.03 0.51 9.89
N ASN A 123 -19.59 -0.61 10.45
CA ASN A 123 -18.98 -0.69 11.77
C ASN A 123 -17.52 -0.24 11.72
N PHE A 124 -17.10 0.56 12.70
CA PHE A 124 -15.70 0.96 12.84
C PHE A 124 -14.90 -0.13 13.57
N ILE A 125 -14.04 -0.84 12.84
CA ILE A 125 -13.19 -1.94 13.33
C ILE A 125 -11.70 -1.68 13.10
N ALA A 126 -11.35 -0.49 12.61
CA ALA A 126 -10.03 -0.16 12.11
C ALA A 126 -8.94 -0.23 13.17
N GLU A 127 -9.22 0.17 14.41
CA GLU A 127 -8.24 0.18 15.50
C GLU A 127 -7.69 -1.23 15.77
N LYS A 128 -8.59 -2.21 15.88
CA LYS A 128 -8.24 -3.61 16.08
C LYS A 128 -7.43 -4.14 14.90
N LEU A 129 -7.83 -3.83 13.67
CA LEU A 129 -7.13 -4.28 12.47
C LEU A 129 -5.74 -3.66 12.35
N LYS A 130 -5.59 -2.38 12.70
CA LYS A 130 -4.32 -1.66 12.70
C LYS A 130 -3.37 -2.21 13.75
N ALA A 131 -3.83 -2.41 14.99
CA ALA A 131 -3.02 -3.04 16.04
C ALA A 131 -2.53 -4.43 15.64
N GLN A 132 -3.39 -5.24 15.01
CA GLN A 132 -3.01 -6.56 14.48
C GLN A 132 -1.98 -6.45 13.36
N PHE A 133 -2.14 -5.49 12.44
CA PHE A 133 -1.17 -5.24 11.37
C PHE A 133 0.18 -4.82 11.94
N ASP A 134 0.22 -3.86 12.86
CA ASP A 134 1.45 -3.33 13.44
C ASP A 134 2.21 -4.40 14.22
N MET A 135 1.50 -5.25 14.98
CA MET A 135 2.11 -6.39 15.66
C MET A 135 2.73 -7.38 14.66
N GLN A 136 2.01 -7.71 13.57
CA GLN A 136 2.51 -8.60 12.54
C GLN A 136 3.69 -7.99 11.77
N ALA A 137 3.64 -6.68 11.49
CA ALA A 137 4.69 -5.95 10.81
C ALA A 137 5.99 -5.95 11.63
N LYS A 138 5.91 -5.67 12.93
CA LYS A 138 7.05 -5.75 13.87
C LYS A 138 7.68 -7.14 13.87
N ARG A 139 6.86 -8.21 13.91
CA ARG A 139 7.35 -9.60 13.85
C ARG A 139 8.09 -9.90 12.56
N ILE A 140 7.54 -9.46 11.42
CA ILE A 140 8.18 -9.66 10.10
C ILE A 140 9.51 -8.92 10.04
N LEU A 141 9.56 -7.67 10.51
CA LEU A 141 10.79 -6.86 10.49
C LEU A 141 11.87 -7.45 11.40
N ALA A 142 11.52 -7.82 12.62
CA ALA A 142 12.44 -8.44 13.57
C ALA A 142 12.99 -9.80 13.05
N ALA A 143 12.16 -10.60 12.38
CA ALA A 143 12.60 -11.85 11.77
C ALA A 143 13.62 -11.60 10.64
N GLU A 144 13.42 -10.55 9.85
CA GLU A 144 14.31 -10.20 8.74
C GLU A 144 15.62 -9.55 9.20
N GLU A 145 15.66 -8.96 10.39
CA GLU A 145 16.89 -8.50 11.05
C GLU A 145 17.76 -9.68 11.53
N LYS A 146 17.14 -10.71 12.12
CA LYS A 146 17.85 -11.92 12.57
C LYS A 146 18.48 -12.74 11.43
N ILE A 147 17.91 -12.66 10.22
CA ILE A 147 18.42 -13.33 9.01
C ILE A 147 19.59 -12.53 8.37
N ARG A 148 20.07 -11.45 9.00
CA ARG A 148 21.29 -10.75 8.58
C ARG A 148 22.53 -11.18 9.41
N PRO A 149 23.04 -12.43 9.36
CA PRO A 149 24.43 -12.65 9.71
C PRO A 149 25.33 -12.12 8.57
N SER A 150 26.28 -11.25 8.94
CA SER A 150 27.52 -10.84 8.24
C SER A 150 27.51 -10.78 6.69
N ALA A 151 27.21 -9.61 6.13
CA ALA A 151 27.63 -9.24 4.78
C ALA A 151 28.57 -8.01 4.80
N GLN A 152 29.54 -8.02 5.71
CA GLN A 152 30.65 -7.07 5.73
C GLN A 152 31.92 -7.82 6.16
N ASN A 153 32.62 -8.41 5.19
CA ASN A 153 34.08 -8.32 5.17
C ASN A 153 34.39 -7.63 3.83
N PRO A 154 34.78 -6.34 3.81
CA PRO A 154 35.37 -5.77 2.62
C PRO A 154 36.66 -6.56 2.36
N GLN A 155 36.75 -7.23 1.21
CA GLN A 155 38.02 -7.78 0.75
C GLN A 155 39.03 -6.62 0.70
N PRO A 156 40.22 -6.75 1.30
CA PRO A 156 41.25 -5.73 1.14
C PRO A 156 41.57 -5.63 -0.36
N LYS A 157 41.46 -4.42 -0.91
CA LYS A 157 41.87 -4.16 -2.30
C LYS A 157 43.34 -4.56 -2.44
N PRO A 158 43.73 -5.22 -3.54
CA PRO A 158 45.14 -5.53 -3.77
C PRO A 158 45.96 -4.24 -3.80
N PRO A 159 47.16 -4.22 -3.19
CA PRO A 159 48.07 -3.08 -3.29
C PRO A 159 48.40 -2.84 -4.77
N GLN A 160 48.41 -1.55 -5.15
CA GLN A 160 48.81 -1.08 -6.48
C GLN A 160 50.25 -1.46 -6.79
#